data_AF-A0AAC9TRD1-F1
#
_entry.id   AF-A0AAC9TRD1-F1
#
_cell.length_a   1.000
_cell.length_b   1.000
_cell.length_c   1.000
_cell.angle_alpha   90.00
_cell.angle_beta   90.00
_cell.angle_gamma   90.00
#
_symmetry.space_group_name_H-M   'P 1'
#
loop_
_entity.id
_entity.type
_entity.pdbx_description
1 polymer ?
#
loop_
_entity_poly.entity_id
_entity_poly.type
_entity_poly.pdbx_seq_one_letter_code
_entity_poly.pdbx_strand_id
1 'polypeptide(L)'
;MKKIFFMLFLLSLLSSCQRVSNILGVNYDSSLTYPDGSMGKAYFYADYKKRGNKRYNFNKIAEYDKLVLYAMSGSGYKPESVDYIANVFNNNYAEEVRIYGEHTDVDKNGKIIILLLELNPSYSGTVTTGYFYGNDLLLNQNNNAEILYMDIKIVNENPEYMAGTIQHEFQHLINFNVNYIENGKEISTWLNEALSESTSVLFSPTTVSSRIKEFNIMNGYYCFYTWNLPIYNLFANYPSVSVFVNWLYQKNNNNPSVFQNIAKYSSAEDYNRVLNNVSFTGASSWEDLLFKWIDGLKNNEVAGAKLQVQPSESTIPLFPGAAVIYRGSIQSSGNLVIKDLGNGYQAALNKDTYIGNNPTYINIITPKESSVQASKMYKTVSDEPYIPKYRQVLFDKDGNIKEY
;
A
#
# COMPACT_ATOMS: atom_id res chain seq x y z
N MET A 1 -52.15 7.03 -28.75
CA MET A 1 -51.50 7.39 -27.46
C MET A 1 -50.73 6.23 -26.82
N LYS A 2 -49.92 5.46 -27.57
CA LYS A 2 -49.12 4.34 -27.01
C LYS A 2 -47.63 4.35 -27.40
N LYS A 3 -47.17 5.35 -28.17
CA LYS A 3 -45.75 5.48 -28.57
C LYS A 3 -44.96 6.57 -27.81
N ILE A 4 -45.62 7.40 -27.00
CA ILE A 4 -44.97 8.47 -26.23
C ILE A 4 -44.54 8.01 -24.83
N PHE A 5 -45.17 6.97 -24.27
CA PHE A 5 -44.86 6.50 -22.91
C PHE A 5 -43.58 5.66 -22.81
N PHE A 6 -43.12 5.05 -23.90
CA PHE A 6 -41.89 4.24 -23.91
C PHE A 6 -40.62 5.10 -23.98
N MET A 7 -40.71 6.31 -24.53
CA MET A 7 -39.58 7.24 -24.65
C MET A 7 -39.29 7.98 -23.33
N LEU A 8 -40.34 8.21 -22.52
CA LEU A 8 -40.21 8.80 -21.18
C LEU A 8 -39.58 7.84 -20.16
N PHE A 9 -39.78 6.52 -20.32
CA PHE A 9 -39.17 5.52 -19.44
C PHE A 9 -37.67 5.31 -19.72
N LEU A 10 -37.24 5.43 -21.00
CA LEU A 10 -35.82 5.44 -21.36
C LEU A 10 -35.10 6.72 -20.90
N LEU A 11 -35.74 7.89 -20.94
CA LEU A 11 -35.14 9.13 -20.43
C LEU A 11 -35.02 9.15 -18.88
N SER A 12 -35.91 8.46 -18.16
CA SER A 12 -35.79 8.33 -16.70
C SER A 12 -34.66 7.39 -16.25
N LEU A 13 -34.26 6.43 -17.10
CA LEU A 13 -33.13 5.53 -16.85
C LEU A 13 -31.78 6.20 -17.17
N LEU A 14 -31.72 7.03 -18.21
CA LEU A 14 -30.52 7.81 -18.56
C LEU A 14 -30.24 8.92 -17.53
N SER A 15 -31.29 9.55 -16.98
CA SER A 15 -31.14 10.59 -15.95
C SER A 15 -30.84 10.05 -14.55
N SER A 16 -31.10 8.76 -14.27
CA SER A 16 -30.67 8.15 -13.00
C SER A 16 -29.18 7.80 -13.00
N CYS A 17 -28.62 7.34 -14.13
CA CYS A 17 -27.18 7.10 -14.27
C CYS A 17 -26.36 8.41 -14.15
N GLN A 18 -26.85 9.51 -14.74
CA GLN A 18 -26.21 10.84 -14.60
C GLN A 18 -26.38 11.49 -13.22
N ARG A 19 -27.39 11.10 -12.44
CA ARG A 19 -27.52 11.57 -11.04
C ARG A 19 -26.62 10.80 -10.09
N VAL A 20 -26.32 9.54 -10.37
CA VAL A 20 -25.37 8.73 -9.58
C VAL A 20 -23.92 9.17 -9.85
N SER A 21 -23.56 9.53 -11.09
CA SER A 21 -22.23 10.06 -11.42
C SER A 21 -21.90 11.36 -10.68
N ASN A 22 -22.88 12.24 -10.47
CA ASN A 22 -22.71 13.49 -9.71
C ASN A 22 -22.63 13.28 -8.19
N ILE A 23 -23.10 12.14 -7.66
CA ILE A 23 -23.05 11.82 -6.22
C ILE A 23 -21.75 11.06 -5.87
N LEU A 24 -21.18 10.30 -6.83
CA LEU A 24 -19.99 9.47 -6.62
C LEU A 24 -18.71 10.01 -7.28
N GLY A 25 -18.78 11.07 -8.10
CA GLY A 25 -17.61 11.67 -8.74
C GLY A 25 -16.94 10.79 -9.81
N VAL A 26 -17.62 9.74 -10.29
CA VAL A 26 -17.09 8.82 -11.30
C VAL A 26 -17.76 9.11 -12.65
N ASN A 27 -16.98 9.55 -13.65
CA ASN A 27 -17.40 9.55 -15.04
C ASN A 27 -17.41 8.09 -15.53
N TYR A 28 -18.57 7.60 -15.95
CA TYR A 28 -18.68 6.28 -16.58
C TYR A 28 -18.05 6.33 -17.97
N ASP A 29 -16.99 5.55 -18.17
CA ASP A 29 -16.38 5.37 -19.49
C ASP A 29 -17.32 4.56 -20.40
N SER A 30 -17.55 5.06 -21.61
CA SER A 30 -18.33 4.40 -22.67
C SER A 30 -17.64 3.18 -23.29
N SER A 31 -16.42 2.83 -22.87
CA SER A 31 -15.65 1.67 -23.37
C SER A 31 -16.09 0.31 -22.77
N LEU A 32 -16.99 0.32 -21.78
CA LEU A 32 -17.43 -0.86 -21.05
C LEU A 32 -18.17 -1.87 -21.94
N THR A 33 -17.60 -3.07 -22.05
CA THR A 33 -18.27 -4.21 -22.68
C THR A 33 -18.54 -5.29 -21.64
N TYR A 34 -19.82 -5.53 -21.36
CA TYR A 34 -20.27 -6.69 -20.61
C TYR A 34 -20.48 -7.91 -21.53
N PRO A 35 -20.18 -9.13 -21.07
CA PRO A 35 -20.49 -10.35 -21.81
C PRO A 35 -21.98 -10.48 -22.14
N ASP A 36 -22.29 -10.77 -23.39
CA ASP A 36 -23.63 -11.17 -23.86
C ASP A 36 -23.98 -12.64 -23.57
N GLY A 37 -23.24 -13.28 -22.65
CA GLY A 37 -23.35 -14.71 -22.35
C GLY A 37 -22.44 -15.62 -23.18
N SER A 38 -21.64 -15.08 -24.12
CA SER A 38 -20.71 -15.85 -24.95
C SER A 38 -19.22 -15.69 -24.61
N MET A 39 -18.84 -14.83 -23.64
CA MET A 39 -17.43 -14.45 -23.47
C MET A 39 -16.55 -15.55 -22.88
N GLY A 40 -15.34 -15.63 -23.46
CA GLY A 40 -14.41 -16.74 -23.40
C GLY A 40 -14.02 -17.18 -22.00
N LYS A 41 -14.06 -18.51 -21.81
CA LYS A 41 -13.41 -19.19 -20.70
C LYS A 41 -11.90 -19.09 -20.89
N ALA A 42 -11.19 -18.80 -19.81
CA ALA A 42 -9.74 -18.80 -19.76
C ALA A 42 -9.26 -19.69 -18.62
N TYR A 43 -7.99 -20.08 -18.70
CA TYR A 43 -7.35 -20.87 -17.67
C TYR A 43 -6.13 -20.11 -17.18
N PHE A 44 -6.08 -19.85 -15.87
CA PHE A 44 -4.96 -19.17 -15.24
C PHE A 44 -4.44 -20.00 -14.07
N TYR A 45 -3.13 -19.94 -13.84
CA TYR A 45 -2.50 -20.36 -12.61
C TYR A 45 -2.74 -19.29 -11.55
N ALA A 46 -3.24 -19.68 -10.38
CA ALA A 46 -3.50 -18.78 -9.26
C ALA A 46 -3.40 -19.53 -7.92
N ASP A 47 -3.16 -18.82 -6.82
CA ASP A 47 -3.30 -19.36 -5.46
C ASP A 47 -4.71 -19.13 -4.90
N TYR A 48 -5.60 -20.10 -5.12
CA TYR A 48 -6.97 -20.09 -4.59
C TYR A 48 -7.01 -20.66 -3.16
N LYS A 49 -7.45 -19.85 -2.19
CA LYS A 49 -7.55 -20.22 -0.76
C LYS A 49 -6.25 -20.70 -0.13
N LYS A 50 -5.10 -20.15 -0.51
CA LYS A 50 -3.77 -20.57 -0.03
C LYS A 50 -3.51 -22.06 -0.24
N ARG A 51 -3.91 -22.59 -1.39
CA ARG A 51 -3.75 -24.01 -1.79
C ARG A 51 -2.57 -24.22 -2.72
N GLY A 52 -1.74 -23.18 -2.91
CA GLY A 52 -0.63 -23.15 -3.82
C GLY A 52 -1.06 -22.81 -5.25
N ASN A 53 -0.09 -22.37 -6.04
CA ASN A 53 -0.30 -21.94 -7.42
C ASN A 53 -0.75 -23.11 -8.32
N LYS A 54 -2.00 -23.08 -8.78
CA LYS A 54 -2.64 -24.15 -9.56
C LYS A 54 -3.50 -23.58 -10.68
N ARG A 55 -3.74 -24.38 -11.71
CA ARG A 55 -4.55 -23.97 -12.86
C ARG A 55 -6.05 -24.06 -12.53
N TYR A 56 -6.77 -22.97 -12.74
CA TYR A 56 -8.22 -22.86 -12.50
C TYR A 56 -8.95 -22.28 -13.72
N ASN A 57 -10.27 -22.52 -13.76
CA ASN A 57 -11.15 -21.97 -14.78
C ASN A 57 -11.65 -20.59 -14.39
N PHE A 58 -11.61 -19.65 -15.33
CA PHE A 58 -12.11 -18.29 -15.17
C PHE A 58 -13.03 -17.91 -16.32
N ASN A 59 -14.05 -17.11 -16.03
CA ASN A 59 -14.94 -16.52 -17.02
C ASN A 59 -14.62 -15.03 -17.12
N LYS A 60 -14.46 -14.52 -18.34
CA LYS A 60 -14.39 -13.07 -18.57
C LYS A 60 -15.73 -12.45 -18.14
N ILE A 61 -15.69 -11.43 -17.30
CA ILE A 61 -16.89 -10.77 -16.76
C ILE A 61 -17.03 -9.32 -17.18
N ALA A 62 -15.94 -8.66 -17.57
CA ALA A 62 -15.95 -7.30 -18.10
C ALA A 62 -14.65 -7.00 -18.85
N GLU A 63 -14.72 -6.05 -19.78
CA GLU A 63 -13.59 -5.53 -20.53
C GLU A 63 -13.72 -4.02 -20.71
N TYR A 64 -12.61 -3.32 -20.51
CA TYR A 64 -12.45 -1.87 -20.51
C TYR A 64 -11.18 -1.50 -21.30
N ASP A 65 -10.93 -0.22 -21.56
CA ASP A 65 -9.76 0.22 -22.37
C ASP A 65 -8.42 -0.34 -21.87
N LYS A 66 -8.10 -0.22 -20.58
CA LYS A 66 -6.82 -0.66 -19.99
C LYS A 66 -6.88 -1.97 -19.23
N LEU A 67 -8.00 -2.69 -19.31
CA LEU A 67 -8.36 -3.65 -18.27
C LEU A 67 -9.28 -4.77 -18.79
N VAL A 68 -9.00 -6.02 -18.40
CA VAL A 68 -9.91 -7.16 -18.55
C VAL A 68 -10.13 -7.82 -17.19
N LEU A 69 -11.39 -8.08 -16.84
CA LEU A 69 -11.74 -8.75 -15.59
C LEU A 69 -12.22 -10.17 -15.84
N TYR A 70 -11.73 -11.07 -15.01
CA TYR A 70 -12.13 -12.46 -14.97
C TYR A 70 -12.55 -12.86 -13.56
N ALA A 71 -13.65 -13.60 -13.42
CA ALA A 71 -14.02 -14.24 -12.16
C ALA A 71 -13.83 -15.75 -12.24
N MET A 72 -13.32 -16.33 -11.15
CA MET A 72 -13.19 -17.78 -11.03
C MET A 72 -14.56 -18.45 -11.25
N SER A 73 -14.57 -19.53 -12.02
CA SER A 73 -15.81 -20.23 -12.38
C SER A 73 -16.56 -20.70 -11.14
N GLY A 74 -17.84 -20.31 -11.03
CA GLY A 74 -18.70 -20.63 -9.90
C GLY A 74 -18.65 -19.61 -8.76
N SER A 75 -17.77 -18.59 -8.83
CA SER A 75 -17.75 -17.50 -7.86
C SER A 75 -18.77 -16.41 -8.23
N GLY A 76 -19.48 -15.88 -7.22
CA GLY A 76 -20.39 -14.75 -7.39
C GLY A 76 -19.65 -13.41 -7.35
N TYR A 77 -20.02 -12.50 -8.25
CA TYR A 77 -19.55 -11.11 -8.26
C TYR A 77 -20.73 -10.15 -8.33
N LYS A 78 -20.53 -8.93 -7.85
CA LYS A 78 -21.46 -7.81 -7.98
C LYS A 78 -21.05 -6.93 -9.17
N PRO A 79 -21.88 -6.79 -10.22
CA PRO A 79 -21.56 -5.94 -11.38
C PRO A 79 -21.20 -4.51 -11.00
N GLU A 80 -21.92 -3.91 -10.04
CA GLU A 80 -21.66 -2.55 -9.57
C GLU A 80 -20.28 -2.40 -8.89
N SER A 81 -19.81 -3.44 -8.18
CA SER A 81 -18.47 -3.45 -7.60
C SER A 81 -17.41 -3.55 -8.69
N VAL A 82 -17.64 -4.38 -9.70
CA VAL A 82 -16.75 -4.57 -10.86
C VAL A 82 -16.62 -3.27 -11.64
N ASP A 83 -17.73 -2.59 -11.92
CA ASP A 83 -17.71 -1.30 -12.59
C ASP A 83 -16.99 -0.24 -11.79
N TYR A 84 -17.19 -0.20 -10.47
CA TYR A 84 -16.49 0.74 -9.62
C TYR A 84 -14.98 0.57 -9.72
N ILE A 85 -14.45 -0.64 -9.45
CA ILE A 85 -13.00 -0.86 -9.44
C ILE A 85 -12.40 -0.62 -10.83
N ALA A 86 -13.14 -0.96 -11.89
CA ALA A 86 -12.68 -0.77 -13.26
C ALA A 86 -12.60 0.69 -13.66
N ASN A 87 -13.60 1.49 -13.32
CA ASN A 87 -13.59 2.92 -13.60
C ASN A 87 -12.47 3.62 -12.82
N VAL A 88 -12.29 3.30 -11.52
CA VAL A 88 -11.19 3.88 -10.73
C VAL A 88 -9.83 3.53 -11.32
N PHE A 89 -9.64 2.26 -11.73
CA PHE A 89 -8.40 1.84 -12.38
C PHE A 89 -8.11 2.62 -13.66
N ASN A 90 -9.05 2.65 -14.61
CA ASN A 90 -8.85 3.33 -15.89
C ASN A 90 -8.63 4.85 -15.72
N ASN A 91 -9.34 5.49 -14.78
CA ASN A 91 -9.20 6.92 -14.53
C ASN A 91 -7.82 7.30 -13.99
N ASN A 92 -7.16 6.42 -13.24
CA ASN A 92 -5.86 6.69 -12.62
C ASN A 92 -4.68 6.09 -13.40
N TYR A 93 -4.92 5.12 -14.28
CA TYR A 93 -3.91 4.38 -15.04
C TYR A 93 -2.83 5.27 -15.66
N ALA A 94 -3.24 6.31 -16.40
CA ALA A 94 -2.30 7.18 -17.10
C ALA A 94 -1.39 7.96 -16.14
N GLU A 95 -1.92 8.39 -14.99
CA GLU A 95 -1.13 9.10 -13.98
C GLU A 95 -0.19 8.15 -13.25
N GLU A 96 -0.63 6.94 -12.94
CA GLU A 96 0.20 5.91 -12.31
C GLU A 96 1.39 5.53 -13.19
N VAL A 97 1.16 5.26 -14.48
CA VAL A 97 2.22 5.00 -15.48
C VAL A 97 3.16 6.21 -15.62
N ARG A 98 2.63 7.44 -15.68
CA ARG A 98 3.45 8.65 -15.77
C ARG A 98 4.42 8.79 -14.59
N ILE A 99 3.96 8.47 -13.38
CA ILE A 99 4.74 8.59 -12.15
C ILE A 99 5.78 7.48 -12.06
N TYR A 100 5.36 6.21 -12.15
CA TYR A 100 6.22 5.07 -11.79
C TYR A 100 6.95 4.44 -12.98
N GLY A 101 6.48 4.64 -14.21
CA GLY A 101 7.05 4.08 -15.42
C GLY A 101 6.08 3.18 -16.18
N GLU A 102 6.56 2.64 -17.29
CA GLU A 102 5.79 1.72 -18.12
C GLU A 102 5.76 0.31 -17.51
N HIS A 103 4.70 -0.44 -17.79
CA HIS A 103 4.64 -1.87 -17.54
C HIS A 103 4.89 -2.66 -18.84
N THR A 104 5.04 -3.98 -18.71
CA THR A 104 5.17 -4.91 -19.85
C THR A 104 3.84 -5.12 -20.60
N ASP A 105 3.88 -5.79 -21.76
CA ASP A 105 2.70 -6.32 -22.45
C ASP A 105 3.05 -7.70 -23.02
N VAL A 106 3.23 -8.68 -22.11
CA VAL A 106 3.79 -10.00 -22.42
C VAL A 106 2.85 -10.80 -23.34
N ASP A 107 1.55 -10.72 -23.11
CA ASP A 107 0.54 -11.42 -23.92
C ASP A 107 0.05 -10.62 -25.13
N LYS A 108 0.52 -9.37 -25.28
CA LYS A 108 0.22 -8.45 -26.40
C LYS A 108 -1.26 -8.06 -26.49
N ASN A 109 -1.96 -8.03 -25.36
CA ASN A 109 -3.36 -7.63 -25.30
C ASN A 109 -3.52 -6.12 -25.01
N GLY A 110 -2.46 -5.43 -24.56
CA GLY A 110 -2.44 -4.00 -24.23
C GLY A 110 -3.23 -3.60 -22.98
N LYS A 111 -3.52 -4.55 -22.07
CA LYS A 111 -4.43 -4.42 -20.93
C LYS A 111 -3.90 -5.17 -19.71
N ILE A 112 -4.27 -4.69 -18.52
CA ILE A 112 -4.06 -5.41 -17.26
C ILE A 112 -5.20 -6.40 -17.03
N ILE A 113 -4.87 -7.63 -16.64
CA ILE A 113 -5.84 -8.66 -16.27
C ILE A 113 -6.06 -8.62 -14.76
N ILE A 114 -7.32 -8.50 -14.33
CA ILE A 114 -7.71 -8.68 -12.94
C ILE A 114 -8.41 -10.02 -12.77
N LEU A 115 -7.84 -10.91 -11.95
CA LEU A 115 -8.45 -12.17 -11.56
C LEU A 115 -9.16 -12.04 -10.21
N LEU A 116 -10.48 -12.24 -10.21
CA LEU A 116 -11.31 -12.28 -9.01
C LEU A 116 -11.50 -13.74 -8.55
N LEU A 117 -11.01 -14.04 -7.36
CA LEU A 117 -11.09 -15.36 -6.74
C LEU A 117 -11.09 -15.25 -5.22
N GLU A 118 -11.40 -16.33 -4.50
CA GLU A 118 -11.24 -16.32 -3.03
C GLU A 118 -9.78 -16.60 -2.68
N LEU A 119 -9.10 -15.62 -2.09
CA LEU A 119 -7.70 -15.76 -1.69
C LEU A 119 -7.57 -16.44 -0.32
N ASN A 120 -8.60 -16.31 0.51
CA ASN A 120 -8.53 -16.69 1.91
C ASN A 120 -9.31 -18.00 2.18
N PRO A 121 -8.71 -19.00 2.86
CA PRO A 121 -9.44 -20.21 3.25
C PRO A 121 -10.50 -19.92 4.32
N SER A 122 -10.24 -18.93 5.18
CA SER A 122 -11.20 -18.33 6.10
C SER A 122 -10.91 -16.84 6.25
N TYR A 123 -11.91 -16.07 6.68
CA TYR A 123 -11.77 -14.63 6.94
C TYR A 123 -11.64 -14.32 8.44
N SER A 124 -11.18 -15.30 9.22
CA SER A 124 -10.90 -15.17 10.64
C SER A 124 -9.41 -14.87 10.82
N GLY A 125 -9.06 -13.62 11.12
CA GLY A 125 -7.68 -13.15 11.24
C GLY A 125 -7.28 -12.19 10.12
N THR A 126 -5.98 -12.13 9.81
CA THR A 126 -5.46 -11.26 8.75
C THR A 126 -5.87 -11.77 7.38
N VAL A 127 -6.58 -10.93 6.63
CA VAL A 127 -7.13 -11.22 5.30
C VAL A 127 -6.18 -10.72 4.23
N THR A 128 -5.78 -11.59 3.30
CA THR A 128 -5.06 -11.19 2.07
C THR A 128 -6.06 -10.59 1.09
N THR A 129 -5.86 -9.33 0.71
CA THR A 129 -6.84 -8.60 -0.12
C THR A 129 -6.52 -8.62 -1.61
N GLY A 130 -5.23 -8.63 -1.95
CA GLY A 130 -4.74 -8.81 -3.30
C GLY A 130 -3.25 -9.14 -3.31
N TYR A 131 -2.74 -9.48 -4.49
CA TYR A 131 -1.31 -9.60 -4.76
C TYR A 131 -0.99 -9.45 -6.25
N PHE A 132 0.27 -9.10 -6.52
CA PHE A 132 0.97 -9.24 -7.78
C PHE A 132 1.99 -10.38 -7.73
N TYR A 133 2.14 -11.14 -8.82
CA TYR A 133 3.09 -12.24 -8.92
C TYR A 133 4.06 -12.04 -10.10
N GLY A 134 5.31 -11.68 -9.81
CA GLY A 134 6.32 -11.32 -10.82
C GLY A 134 6.57 -12.38 -11.90
N ASN A 135 6.43 -13.66 -11.56
CA ASN A 135 6.59 -14.76 -12.52
C ASN A 135 5.53 -14.76 -13.62
N ASP A 136 4.42 -14.04 -13.46
CA ASP A 136 3.46 -13.84 -14.56
C ASP A 136 4.06 -13.03 -15.71
N LEU A 137 5.03 -12.15 -15.44
CA LEU A 137 5.69 -11.34 -16.46
C LEU A 137 6.90 -12.04 -17.09
N LEU A 138 7.33 -13.18 -16.54
CA LEU A 138 8.51 -13.90 -17.01
C LEU A 138 8.11 -15.07 -17.92
N LEU A 139 8.70 -15.10 -19.12
CA LEU A 139 8.37 -16.07 -20.15
C LEU A 139 8.52 -17.51 -19.63
N ASN A 140 7.42 -18.27 -19.74
CA ASN A 140 7.26 -19.66 -19.33
C ASN A 140 7.47 -19.93 -17.83
N GLN A 141 7.36 -18.91 -16.97
CA GLN A 141 7.44 -19.08 -15.52
C GLN A 141 6.07 -19.24 -14.87
N ASN A 142 5.04 -18.53 -15.36
CA ASN A 142 3.66 -18.71 -14.90
C ASN A 142 2.61 -18.43 -16.01
N ASN A 143 1.83 -17.35 -15.92
CA ASN A 143 0.75 -17.07 -16.88
C ASN A 143 1.17 -16.30 -18.14
N ASN A 144 2.38 -15.73 -18.20
CA ASN A 144 2.87 -14.92 -19.32
C ASN A 144 1.96 -13.71 -19.64
N ALA A 145 1.50 -12.98 -18.62
CA ALA A 145 0.60 -11.85 -18.78
C ALA A 145 0.65 -10.89 -17.58
N GLU A 146 0.16 -9.66 -17.75
CA GLU A 146 0.06 -8.65 -16.71
C GLU A 146 -1.14 -8.91 -15.79
N ILE A 147 -0.96 -9.74 -14.75
CA ILE A 147 -2.06 -10.19 -13.88
C ILE A 147 -1.98 -9.60 -12.46
N LEU A 148 -3.11 -9.10 -11.98
CA LEU A 148 -3.37 -8.75 -10.58
C LEU A 148 -4.45 -9.66 -9.99
N TYR A 149 -4.22 -10.19 -8.79
CA TYR A 149 -5.13 -11.14 -8.13
C TYR A 149 -5.84 -10.47 -6.98
N MET A 150 -7.18 -10.49 -6.98
CA MET A 150 -7.99 -9.78 -6.00
C MET A 150 -8.99 -10.69 -5.30
N ASP A 151 -9.14 -10.50 -3.99
CA ASP A 151 -10.14 -11.25 -3.22
C ASP A 151 -11.57 -10.81 -3.58
N ILE A 152 -12.30 -11.72 -4.22
CA ILE A 152 -13.64 -11.43 -4.76
C ILE A 152 -14.65 -11.08 -3.68
N LYS A 153 -14.49 -11.62 -2.46
CA LYS A 153 -15.40 -11.29 -1.36
C LYS A 153 -15.21 -9.84 -0.96
N ILE A 154 -13.96 -9.39 -0.82
CA ILE A 154 -13.69 -7.99 -0.44
C ILE A 154 -14.10 -7.04 -1.57
N VAL A 155 -13.93 -7.40 -2.85
CA VAL A 155 -14.46 -6.60 -3.98
C VAL A 155 -15.98 -6.41 -3.87
N ASN A 156 -16.72 -7.47 -3.53
CA ASN A 156 -18.16 -7.39 -3.38
C ASN A 156 -18.62 -6.63 -2.11
N GLU A 157 -17.81 -6.62 -1.05
CA GLU A 157 -18.15 -6.00 0.24
C GLU A 157 -17.67 -4.54 0.35
N ASN A 158 -16.52 -4.22 -0.23
CA ASN A 158 -15.85 -2.92 -0.12
C ASN A 158 -15.03 -2.59 -1.38
N PRO A 159 -15.70 -2.28 -2.51
CA PRO A 159 -15.03 -1.96 -3.78
C PRO A 159 -14.15 -0.71 -3.71
N GLU A 160 -14.45 0.26 -2.83
CA GLU A 160 -13.63 1.47 -2.63
C GLU A 160 -12.24 1.13 -2.09
N TYR A 161 -12.18 0.31 -1.05
CA TYR A 161 -10.91 -0.18 -0.51
C TYR A 161 -10.15 -1.00 -1.56
N MET A 162 -10.86 -1.88 -2.29
CA MET A 162 -10.24 -2.72 -3.30
C MET A 162 -9.70 -1.94 -4.49
N ALA A 163 -10.32 -0.82 -4.87
CA ALA A 163 -9.76 0.05 -5.89
C ALA A 163 -8.38 0.59 -5.49
N GLY A 164 -8.21 0.97 -4.21
CA GLY A 164 -6.90 1.32 -3.65
C GLY A 164 -5.91 0.15 -3.65
N THR A 165 -6.35 -1.06 -3.29
CA THR A 165 -5.52 -2.27 -3.39
C THR A 165 -5.06 -2.53 -4.83
N ILE A 166 -5.94 -2.39 -5.82
CA ILE A 166 -5.60 -2.64 -7.22
C ILE A 166 -4.52 -1.66 -7.71
N GLN A 167 -4.61 -0.37 -7.35
CA GLN A 167 -3.56 0.60 -7.66
C GLN A 167 -2.24 0.24 -6.96
N HIS A 168 -2.28 -0.18 -5.70
CA HIS A 168 -1.09 -0.63 -4.99
C HIS A 168 -0.41 -1.82 -5.69
N GLU A 169 -1.17 -2.84 -6.12
CA GLU A 169 -0.61 -4.00 -6.82
C GLU A 169 -0.15 -3.66 -8.25
N PHE A 170 -0.81 -2.71 -8.93
CA PHE A 170 -0.37 -2.23 -10.23
C PHE A 170 0.99 -1.52 -10.15
N GLN A 171 1.24 -0.77 -9.06
CA GLN A 171 2.55 -0.20 -8.79
C GLN A 171 3.62 -1.28 -8.69
N HIS A 172 3.36 -2.39 -7.98
CA HIS A 172 4.32 -3.50 -7.90
C HIS A 172 4.63 -4.11 -9.26
N LEU A 173 3.60 -4.25 -10.11
CA LEU A 173 3.74 -4.73 -11.48
C LEU A 173 4.65 -3.80 -12.31
N ILE A 174 4.39 -2.49 -12.30
CA ILE A 174 5.25 -1.47 -12.95
C ILE A 174 6.66 -1.54 -12.38
N ASN A 175 6.78 -1.63 -11.06
CA ASN A 175 8.06 -1.64 -10.36
C ASN A 175 8.94 -2.83 -10.78
N PHE A 176 8.33 -4.01 -10.92
CA PHE A 176 9.01 -5.22 -11.37
C PHE A 176 9.51 -5.07 -12.81
N ASN A 177 8.72 -4.48 -13.71
CA ASN A 177 9.20 -4.16 -15.05
C ASN A 177 10.42 -3.21 -14.99
N VAL A 178 10.23 -2.03 -14.42
CA VAL A 178 11.23 -0.96 -14.44
C VAL A 178 12.52 -1.36 -13.73
N ASN A 179 12.45 -2.03 -12.58
CA ASN A 179 13.65 -2.29 -11.78
C ASN A 179 14.25 -3.66 -12.08
N TYR A 180 13.43 -4.72 -12.15
CA TYR A 180 13.94 -6.07 -12.34
C TYR A 180 14.11 -6.44 -13.82
N ILE A 181 13.08 -6.28 -14.65
CA ILE A 181 13.15 -6.71 -16.07
C ILE A 181 14.07 -5.79 -16.88
N GLU A 182 13.89 -4.47 -16.79
CA GLU A 182 14.66 -3.50 -17.58
C GLU A 182 16.05 -3.23 -17.01
N ASN A 183 16.16 -3.10 -15.68
CA ASN A 183 17.39 -2.68 -15.00
C ASN A 183 18.12 -3.82 -14.27
N GLY A 184 17.57 -5.04 -14.23
CA GLY A 184 18.25 -6.22 -13.69
C GLY A 184 18.41 -6.25 -12.16
N LYS A 185 17.73 -5.37 -11.41
CA LYS A 185 17.87 -5.25 -9.96
C LYS A 185 16.53 -4.92 -9.29
N GLU A 186 16.07 -5.80 -8.40
CA GLU A 186 14.97 -5.45 -7.49
C GLU A 186 15.37 -4.32 -6.54
N ILE A 187 14.41 -3.45 -6.25
CA ILE A 187 14.55 -2.47 -5.17
C ILE A 187 14.19 -3.13 -3.84
N SER A 188 14.74 -2.59 -2.77
CA SER A 188 14.46 -3.03 -1.40
C SER A 188 12.97 -3.01 -1.11
N THR A 189 12.52 -4.00 -0.32
CA THR A 189 11.11 -4.18 0.03
C THR A 189 10.48 -2.92 0.58
N TRP A 190 11.18 -2.19 1.47
CA TRP A 190 10.62 -0.97 2.05
C TRP A 190 10.36 0.12 1.01
N LEU A 191 11.24 0.27 0.01
CA LEU A 191 11.06 1.29 -1.01
C LEU A 191 10.00 0.87 -2.02
N ASN A 192 9.90 -0.42 -2.34
CA ASN A 192 8.83 -0.96 -3.17
C ASN A 192 7.47 -0.67 -2.52
N GLU A 193 7.30 -1.08 -1.28
CA GLU A 193 6.09 -0.85 -0.49
C GLU A 193 5.80 0.65 -0.25
N ALA A 194 6.83 1.49 -0.09
CA ALA A 194 6.66 2.94 0.01
C ALA A 194 6.06 3.53 -1.28
N LEU A 195 6.57 3.12 -2.45
CA LEU A 195 6.02 3.58 -3.72
C LEU A 195 4.61 3.03 -3.95
N SER A 196 4.33 1.78 -3.58
CA SER A 196 2.97 1.22 -3.64
C SER A 196 2.00 1.90 -2.67
N GLU A 197 2.39 2.19 -1.44
CA GLU A 197 1.56 2.96 -0.50
C GLU A 197 1.36 4.41 -0.93
N SER A 198 2.29 4.97 -1.72
CA SER A 198 2.10 6.30 -2.29
C SER A 198 0.97 6.35 -3.33
N THR A 199 0.61 5.25 -3.99
CA THR A 199 -0.62 5.21 -4.83
C THR A 199 -1.87 5.36 -4.00
N SER A 200 -1.89 4.81 -2.77
CA SER A 200 -3.01 4.99 -1.85
C SER A 200 -3.18 6.45 -1.44
N VAL A 201 -2.07 7.16 -1.21
CA VAL A 201 -2.08 8.61 -0.92
C VAL A 201 -2.63 9.41 -2.09
N LEU A 202 -2.27 9.06 -3.33
CA LEU A 202 -2.70 9.79 -4.53
C LEU A 202 -4.14 9.49 -4.93
N PHE A 203 -4.58 8.24 -4.78
CA PHE A 203 -5.78 7.73 -5.46
C PHE A 203 -6.85 7.12 -4.52
N SER A 204 -6.55 6.90 -3.23
CA SER A 204 -7.48 6.24 -2.30
C SER A 204 -7.55 6.89 -0.91
N PRO A 205 -8.42 7.92 -0.73
CA PRO A 205 -8.68 8.51 0.58
C PRO A 205 -9.15 7.48 1.63
N THR A 206 -9.88 6.44 1.19
CA THR A 206 -10.35 5.34 2.04
C THR A 206 -9.18 4.52 2.60
N THR A 207 -8.19 4.17 1.77
CA THR A 207 -7.00 3.45 2.22
C THR A 207 -6.16 4.31 3.15
N VAL A 208 -5.91 5.58 2.82
CA VAL A 208 -5.20 6.53 3.70
C VAL A 208 -5.85 6.62 5.08
N SER A 209 -7.18 6.73 5.12
CA SER A 209 -7.93 6.79 6.37
C SER A 209 -7.80 5.50 7.20
N SER A 210 -7.75 4.33 6.56
CA SER A 210 -7.50 3.05 7.24
C SER A 210 -6.09 3.01 7.83
N ARG A 211 -5.09 3.39 7.03
CA ARG A 211 -3.67 3.40 7.45
C ARG A 211 -3.42 4.35 8.61
N ILE A 212 -4.05 5.53 8.63
CA ILE A 212 -3.95 6.45 9.78
C ILE A 212 -4.59 5.85 11.04
N LYS A 213 -5.71 5.14 10.92
CA LYS A 213 -6.33 4.46 12.07
C LYS A 213 -5.41 3.37 12.62
N GLU A 214 -4.83 2.57 11.74
CA GLU A 214 -3.86 1.51 12.08
C GLU A 214 -2.59 2.10 12.73
N PHE A 215 -2.05 3.18 12.17
CA PHE A 215 -0.90 3.90 12.72
C PHE A 215 -1.13 4.39 14.15
N ASN A 216 -2.36 4.82 14.46
CA ASN A 216 -2.73 5.29 15.78
C ASN A 216 -2.92 4.17 16.81
N ILE A 217 -2.88 2.90 16.41
CA ILE A 217 -3.00 1.74 17.30
C ILE A 217 -1.78 0.81 17.26
N MET A 218 -0.74 1.11 16.47
CA MET A 218 0.51 0.32 16.38
C MET A 218 1.51 0.57 17.54
N ASN A 219 1.02 1.03 18.69
CA ASN A 219 1.81 1.12 19.92
C ASN A 219 3.10 1.96 19.83
N GLY A 220 3.09 3.05 19.05
CA GLY A 220 4.16 4.04 19.06
C GLY A 220 5.53 3.53 18.63
N TYR A 221 5.56 2.48 17.81
CA TYR A 221 6.76 1.93 17.19
C TYR A 221 6.81 2.34 15.71
N TYR A 222 7.64 3.32 15.37
CA TYR A 222 7.70 3.94 14.06
C TYR A 222 8.80 3.27 13.23
N CYS A 223 8.43 2.31 12.39
CA CYS A 223 9.37 1.63 11.51
C CYS A 223 8.69 1.32 10.19
N PHE A 224 9.25 1.82 9.11
CA PHE A 224 8.90 1.40 7.75
C PHE A 224 10.10 0.83 6.99
N TYR A 225 11.29 0.82 7.56
CA TYR A 225 12.53 0.46 6.86
C TYR A 225 12.86 -1.03 6.97
N THR A 226 12.73 -1.60 8.17
CA THR A 226 12.96 -3.03 8.41
C THR A 226 11.65 -3.80 8.33
N TRP A 227 11.49 -4.68 7.33
CA TRP A 227 10.25 -5.44 7.09
C TRP A 227 10.26 -6.87 7.61
N ASN A 228 11.42 -7.48 7.84
CA ASN A 228 11.52 -8.77 8.53
C ASN A 228 11.73 -8.52 10.04
N LEU A 229 10.63 -8.22 10.75
CA LEU A 229 10.66 -7.98 12.19
C LEU A 229 10.31 -9.27 12.93
N PRO A 230 11.27 -9.96 13.59
CA PRO A 230 11.02 -11.21 14.30
C PRO A 230 10.26 -11.01 15.63
N ILE A 231 9.49 -9.93 15.78
CA ILE A 231 8.82 -9.56 17.03
C ILE A 231 7.35 -9.17 16.83
N TYR A 232 6.51 -9.68 17.74
CA TYR A 232 5.17 -9.18 18.09
C TYR A 232 4.05 -9.17 17.02
N ASN A 233 4.15 -9.90 15.89
CA ASN A 233 3.16 -9.80 14.81
C ASN A 233 2.91 -8.33 14.38
N LEU A 234 3.91 -7.47 14.58
CA LEU A 234 3.76 -6.04 14.47
C LEU A 234 4.01 -5.62 13.03
N PHE A 235 2.95 -5.55 12.23
CA PHE A 235 3.00 -4.98 10.88
C PHE A 235 3.00 -3.45 10.92
N ALA A 236 3.83 -2.84 11.79
CA ALA A 236 3.95 -1.38 11.89
C ALA A 236 4.44 -0.74 10.57
N ASN A 237 4.99 -1.55 9.66
CA ASN A 237 5.53 -1.12 8.38
C ASN A 237 4.50 -0.45 7.47
N TYR A 238 3.37 -1.10 7.17
CA TYR A 238 2.37 -0.53 6.25
C TYR A 238 1.79 0.79 6.78
N PRO A 239 1.31 0.89 8.03
CA PRO A 239 0.83 2.17 8.54
C PRO A 239 1.94 3.22 8.62
N SER A 240 3.15 2.86 9.05
CA SER A 240 4.30 3.79 9.13
C SER A 240 4.70 4.31 7.76
N VAL A 241 4.81 3.44 6.76
CA VAL A 241 5.25 3.81 5.41
C VAL A 241 4.21 4.68 4.74
N SER A 242 2.92 4.36 4.88
CA SER A 242 1.80 5.14 4.35
C SER A 242 1.79 6.56 4.94
N VAL A 243 1.96 6.69 6.26
CA VAL A 243 2.04 7.98 6.93
C VAL A 243 3.31 8.76 6.52
N PHE A 244 4.44 8.07 6.34
CA PHE A 244 5.69 8.69 5.87
C PHE A 244 5.55 9.25 4.44
N VAL A 245 5.02 8.48 3.49
CA VAL A 245 4.86 8.96 2.12
C VAL A 245 3.77 10.03 2.00
N ASN A 246 2.72 9.97 2.83
CA ASN A 246 1.74 11.05 2.94
C ASN A 246 2.37 12.35 3.47
N TRP A 247 3.26 12.25 4.46
CA TRP A 247 4.03 13.40 4.93
C TRP A 247 4.90 14.00 3.82
N LEU A 248 5.64 13.18 3.07
CA LEU A 248 6.44 13.65 1.93
C LEU A 248 5.57 14.36 0.88
N TYR A 249 4.40 13.81 0.57
CA TYR A 249 3.46 14.40 -0.37
C TYR A 249 2.98 15.78 0.09
N GLN A 250 2.53 15.89 1.35
CA GLN A 250 2.08 17.16 1.91
C GLN A 250 3.21 18.19 2.00
N LYS A 251 4.42 17.78 2.37
CA LYS A 251 5.60 18.65 2.39
C LYS A 251 6.06 19.10 1.01
N ASN A 252 5.77 18.31 -0.02
CA ASN A 252 5.97 18.70 -1.41
C ASN A 252 4.74 19.44 -2.00
N ASN A 253 3.94 20.11 -1.16
CA ASN A 253 2.74 20.86 -1.58
C ASN A 253 1.72 20.02 -2.35
N ASN A 254 1.54 18.75 -1.97
CA ASN A 254 0.66 17.80 -2.63
C ASN A 254 1.00 17.60 -4.12
N ASN A 255 2.29 17.63 -4.46
CA ASN A 255 2.74 17.42 -5.83
C ASN A 255 3.29 15.99 -6.02
N PRO A 256 2.68 15.17 -6.92
CA PRO A 256 3.07 13.77 -7.13
C PRO A 256 4.49 13.60 -7.71
N SER A 257 5.13 14.67 -8.18
CA SER A 257 6.51 14.64 -8.67
C SER A 257 7.51 14.11 -7.63
N VAL A 258 7.22 14.21 -6.32
CA VAL A 258 8.09 13.59 -5.30
C VAL A 258 8.22 12.09 -5.52
N PHE A 259 7.11 11.39 -5.76
CA PHE A 259 7.12 9.95 -6.00
C PHE A 259 7.70 9.60 -7.35
N GLN A 260 7.41 10.40 -8.38
CA GLN A 260 8.01 10.23 -9.71
C GLN A 260 9.54 10.35 -9.66
N ASN A 261 10.05 11.36 -8.95
CA ASN A 261 11.47 11.60 -8.82
C ASN A 261 12.15 10.46 -8.06
N ILE A 262 11.56 9.99 -6.95
CA ILE A 262 12.06 8.83 -6.20
C ILE A 262 12.05 7.56 -7.08
N ALA A 263 10.94 7.30 -7.77
CA ALA A 263 10.75 6.13 -8.63
C ALA A 263 11.76 6.09 -9.79
N LYS A 264 12.07 7.24 -10.40
CA LYS A 264 12.98 7.33 -11.55
C LYS A 264 14.46 7.49 -11.18
N TYR A 265 14.77 7.77 -9.92
CA TYR A 265 16.15 7.95 -9.48
C TYR A 265 16.88 6.60 -9.35
N SER A 266 18.05 6.47 -9.98
CA SER A 266 18.90 5.28 -9.86
C SER A 266 19.97 5.48 -8.79
N SER A 267 20.15 4.48 -7.93
CA SER A 267 21.16 4.47 -6.87
C SER A 267 21.53 3.05 -6.46
N ALA A 268 22.76 2.86 -6.00
CA ALA A 268 23.19 1.60 -5.39
C ALA A 268 22.42 1.31 -4.10
N GLU A 269 22.27 2.34 -3.25
CA GLU A 269 21.51 2.28 -2.00
C GLU A 269 20.14 2.93 -2.20
N ASP A 270 19.07 2.23 -1.82
CA ASP A 270 17.71 2.71 -2.08
C ASP A 270 17.30 3.92 -1.24
N TYR A 271 17.82 4.07 -0.02
CA TYR A 271 17.50 5.25 0.80
C TYR A 271 18.03 6.55 0.15
N ASN A 272 19.10 6.47 -0.66
CA ASN A 272 19.60 7.61 -1.43
C ASN A 272 18.62 8.03 -2.52
N ARG A 273 17.75 7.14 -3.03
CA ARG A 273 16.69 7.54 -3.97
C ARG A 273 15.69 8.47 -3.31
N VAL A 274 15.38 8.25 -2.04
CA VAL A 274 14.54 9.15 -1.25
C VAL A 274 15.32 10.41 -0.87
N LEU A 275 16.45 10.27 -0.19
CA LEU A 275 17.21 11.40 0.36
C LEU A 275 17.56 12.46 -0.70
N ASN A 276 17.96 12.05 -1.91
CA ASN A 276 18.31 12.98 -2.99
C ASN A 276 17.11 13.69 -3.63
N ASN A 277 15.87 13.23 -3.37
CA ASN A 277 14.66 13.76 -3.98
C ASN A 277 13.71 14.43 -2.96
N VAL A 278 14.14 14.60 -1.71
CA VAL A 278 13.34 15.19 -0.62
C VAL A 278 14.01 16.42 0.02
N SER A 279 14.85 17.14 -0.74
CA SER A 279 15.55 18.34 -0.25
C SER A 279 14.61 19.43 0.28
N PHE A 280 13.35 19.48 -0.17
CA PHE A 280 12.31 20.37 0.34
C PHE A 280 11.96 20.14 1.82
N THR A 281 12.30 18.98 2.39
CA THR A 281 12.19 18.71 3.84
C THR A 281 13.29 19.40 4.65
N GLY A 282 14.35 19.86 3.98
CA GLY A 282 15.58 20.36 4.58
C GLY A 282 16.42 19.27 5.26
N ALA A 283 16.18 17.99 4.97
CA ALA A 283 16.97 16.88 5.49
C ALA A 283 18.36 16.81 4.83
N SER A 284 19.39 16.61 5.65
CA SER A 284 20.79 16.52 5.22
C SER A 284 21.34 15.09 5.22
N SER A 285 20.66 14.18 5.92
CA SER A 285 21.03 12.77 6.05
C SER A 285 19.77 11.91 6.24
N TRP A 286 19.92 10.59 6.14
CA TRP A 286 18.80 9.66 6.37
C TRP A 286 18.24 9.75 7.80
N GLU A 287 19.11 9.81 8.81
CA GLU A 287 18.68 9.98 10.21
C GLU A 287 17.95 11.32 10.44
N ASP A 288 18.43 12.40 9.80
CA ASP A 288 17.81 13.73 9.89
C ASP A 288 16.43 13.72 9.22
N LEU A 289 16.28 13.03 8.09
CA LEU A 289 14.98 12.85 7.43
C LEU A 289 13.96 12.12 8.33
N LEU A 290 14.37 11.02 8.97
CA LEU A 290 13.50 10.27 9.89
C LEU A 290 13.10 11.14 11.09
N PHE A 291 14.03 11.91 11.65
CA PHE A 291 13.71 12.83 12.74
C PHE A 291 12.85 14.02 12.32
N LYS A 292 12.95 14.49 11.07
CA LYS A 292 12.05 15.51 10.50
C LYS A 292 10.65 14.97 10.25
N TRP A 293 10.53 13.70 9.87
CA TRP A 293 9.23 13.03 9.83
C TRP A 293 8.58 12.98 11.21
N ILE A 294 9.33 12.62 12.27
CA ILE A 294 8.84 12.66 13.66
C ILE A 294 8.40 14.09 14.05
N ASP A 295 9.17 15.12 13.69
CA ASP A 295 8.75 16.52 13.91
C ASP A 295 7.48 16.87 13.13
N GLY A 296 7.33 16.37 11.91
CA GLY A 296 6.13 16.57 11.10
C GLY A 296 4.89 15.98 11.76
N LEU A 297 5.00 14.77 12.30
CA LEU A 297 3.92 14.13 13.07
C LEU A 297 3.60 14.92 14.34
N LYS A 298 4.64 15.37 15.06
CA LYS A 298 4.51 16.25 16.23
C LYS A 298 3.72 17.52 15.83
N ASN A 299 4.06 18.14 14.72
CA ASN A 299 3.41 19.37 14.25
C ASN A 299 2.07 19.14 13.52
N ASN A 300 1.53 17.91 13.54
CA ASN A 300 0.29 17.54 12.85
C ASN A 300 0.31 17.87 11.35
N GLU A 301 1.49 17.72 10.72
CA GLU A 301 1.68 17.86 9.26
C GLU A 301 1.06 16.70 8.47
N VAL A 302 0.60 15.64 9.14
CA VAL A 302 -0.28 14.61 8.56
C VAL A 302 -1.53 14.54 9.42
N ALA A 303 -2.64 15.08 8.91
CA ALA A 303 -3.88 15.20 9.67
C ALA A 303 -4.35 13.84 10.23
N GLY A 304 -4.52 13.77 11.55
CA GLY A 304 -5.05 12.61 12.24
C GLY A 304 -4.02 11.55 12.64
N ALA A 305 -2.79 11.58 12.12
CA ALA A 305 -1.69 10.75 12.59
C ALA A 305 -1.17 11.28 13.94
N LYS A 306 -1.01 10.40 14.94
CA LYS A 306 -0.68 10.80 16.31
C LYS A 306 0.58 10.11 16.82
N LEU A 307 1.40 10.89 17.52
CA LEU A 307 2.53 10.36 18.25
C LEU A 307 2.09 9.70 19.57
N GLN A 308 2.73 8.58 19.88
CA GLN A 308 2.50 7.78 21.08
C GLN A 308 3.82 7.60 21.82
N VAL A 309 3.70 7.51 23.15
CA VAL A 309 4.84 7.47 24.06
C VAL A 309 4.89 6.09 24.71
N GLN A 310 6.06 5.50 24.63
CA GLN A 310 6.36 4.20 25.22
C GLN A 310 6.26 4.26 26.75
N PRO A 311 5.77 3.20 27.42
CA PRO A 311 5.68 3.18 28.88
C PRO A 311 7.08 3.27 29.51
N SER A 312 7.19 3.87 30.69
CA SER A 312 8.46 3.92 31.45
C SER A 312 8.95 2.52 31.84
N GLU A 313 10.26 2.37 31.99
CA GLU A 313 10.89 1.10 32.41
C GLU A 313 10.61 -0.07 31.44
N SER A 314 10.25 0.24 30.18
CA SER A 314 10.04 -0.73 29.10
C SER A 314 11.34 -1.06 28.41
N THR A 315 11.59 -2.36 28.15
CA THR A 315 12.67 -2.81 27.26
C THR A 315 12.15 -2.88 25.84
N ILE A 316 12.79 -2.16 24.92
CA ILE A 316 12.33 -2.04 23.54
C ILE A 316 13.46 -2.40 22.57
N PRO A 317 13.25 -3.41 21.70
CA PRO A 317 14.16 -3.71 20.61
C PRO A 317 13.98 -2.72 19.44
N LEU A 318 14.96 -1.86 19.18
CA LEU A 318 14.96 -0.94 18.05
C LEU A 318 15.70 -1.54 16.83
N PHE A 319 14.94 -1.97 15.83
CA PHE A 319 15.46 -2.45 14.55
C PHE A 319 15.97 -1.31 13.65
N PRO A 320 16.76 -1.59 12.60
CA PRO A 320 17.24 -0.57 11.66
C PRO A 320 16.12 0.34 11.14
N GLY A 321 16.33 1.65 11.25
CA GLY A 321 15.34 2.68 10.88
C GLY A 321 14.13 2.81 11.80
N ALA A 322 14.06 2.04 12.90
CA ALA A 322 12.97 2.13 13.86
C ALA A 322 13.19 3.28 14.87
N ALA A 323 12.12 3.99 15.17
CA ALA A 323 12.10 5.03 16.18
C ALA A 323 10.96 4.85 17.19
N VAL A 324 11.19 5.30 18.42
CA VAL A 324 10.17 5.39 19.47
C VAL A 324 10.31 6.69 20.26
N ILE A 325 9.23 7.10 20.89
CA ILE A 325 9.19 8.30 21.74
C ILE A 325 8.99 7.87 23.19
N TYR A 326 9.74 8.47 24.09
CA TYR A 326 9.69 8.16 25.52
C TYR A 326 9.90 9.43 26.36
N ARG A 327 9.64 9.34 27.66
CA ARG A 327 9.92 10.39 28.63
C ARG A 327 11.25 10.17 29.34
N GLY A 328 11.96 11.26 29.63
CA GLY A 328 13.26 11.23 30.29
C GLY A 328 14.42 11.30 29.30
N SER A 329 15.59 10.82 29.72
CA SER A 329 16.81 10.91 28.91
C SER A 329 17.56 9.60 28.82
N ILE A 330 17.92 9.22 27.59
CA ILE A 330 18.88 8.16 27.28
C ILE A 330 20.06 8.80 26.53
N GLN A 331 21.26 8.24 26.66
CA GLN A 331 22.43 8.69 25.91
C GLN A 331 22.51 7.99 24.56
N SER A 332 22.94 8.73 23.51
CA SER A 332 23.26 8.14 22.22
C SER A 332 24.45 7.18 22.34
N SER A 333 24.45 6.10 21.57
CA SER A 333 25.56 5.13 21.53
C SER A 333 25.56 4.36 20.21
N GLY A 334 26.68 4.37 19.48
CA GLY A 334 26.80 3.68 18.20
C GLY A 334 25.70 4.10 17.20
N ASN A 335 24.82 3.15 16.84
CA ASN A 335 23.68 3.38 15.95
C ASN A 335 22.45 3.94 16.67
N LEU A 336 22.43 4.02 18.00
CA LEU A 336 21.38 4.70 18.75
C LEU A 336 21.61 6.21 18.74
N VAL A 337 20.75 6.94 18.06
CA VAL A 337 20.73 8.40 18.05
C VAL A 337 19.48 8.93 18.75
N ILE A 338 19.64 10.03 19.46
CA ILE A 338 18.62 10.62 20.33
C ILE A 338 18.32 12.04 19.87
N LYS A 339 17.04 12.39 19.81
CA LYS A 339 16.57 13.75 19.56
C LYS A 339 15.70 14.24 20.69
N ASP A 340 16.01 15.43 21.21
CA ASP A 340 15.15 16.13 22.16
C ASP A 340 13.91 16.68 21.45
N LEU A 341 12.72 16.31 21.95
CA LEU A 341 11.43 16.79 21.45
C LEU A 341 10.85 17.90 22.35
N GLY A 342 11.54 18.29 23.42
CA GLY A 342 11.10 19.25 24.42
C GLY A 342 10.10 18.68 25.42
N ASN A 343 9.83 19.43 26.49
CA ASN A 343 8.89 19.04 27.56
C ASN A 343 9.19 17.67 28.21
N GLY A 344 10.47 17.29 28.25
CA GLY A 344 10.93 16.03 28.83
C GLY A 344 10.70 14.79 27.95
N TYR A 345 10.42 14.97 26.65
CA TYR A 345 10.28 13.89 25.68
C TYR A 345 11.52 13.79 24.79
N GLN A 346 11.92 12.56 24.49
CA GLN A 346 12.97 12.26 23.52
C GLN A 346 12.50 11.21 22.51
N ALA A 347 13.04 11.28 21.29
CA ALA A 347 12.96 10.20 20.31
C ALA A 347 14.27 9.43 20.30
N ALA A 348 14.20 8.10 20.40
CA ALA A 348 15.31 7.20 20.10
C ALA A 348 15.10 6.64 18.70
N LEU A 349 16.16 6.65 17.90
CA LEU A 349 16.19 6.09 16.55
C LEU A 349 17.41 5.19 16.43
N ASN A 350 17.22 4.00 15.83
CA ASN A 350 18.33 3.21 15.33
C ASN A 350 18.63 3.65 13.88
N LYS A 351 19.77 4.32 13.67
CA LYS A 351 20.17 4.87 12.37
C LYS A 351 20.75 3.84 11.39
N ASP A 352 20.85 2.57 11.79
CA ASP A 352 21.32 1.51 10.91
C ASP A 352 20.45 1.45 9.64
N THR A 353 21.09 1.17 8.50
CA THR A 353 20.49 1.09 7.18
C THR A 353 20.48 -0.33 6.61
N TYR A 354 20.70 -1.35 7.44
CA TYR A 354 20.59 -2.76 7.03
C TYR A 354 19.17 -3.14 6.57
N ILE A 355 19.07 -3.73 5.37
CA ILE A 355 17.81 -4.15 4.71
C ILE A 355 17.71 -5.66 4.44
N GLY A 356 18.62 -6.45 5.00
CA GLY A 356 18.65 -7.90 4.78
C GLY A 356 17.70 -8.68 5.68
N ASN A 357 17.69 -10.01 5.50
CA ASN A 357 16.73 -10.90 6.16
C ASN A 357 17.05 -11.19 7.63
N ASN A 358 18.19 -10.76 8.18
CA ASN A 358 18.56 -11.03 9.57
C ASN A 358 18.92 -9.73 10.31
N PRO A 359 17.97 -8.79 10.48
CA PRO A 359 18.28 -7.52 11.10
C PRO A 359 18.55 -7.68 12.60
N THR A 360 19.58 -7.01 13.10
CA THR A 360 19.87 -6.94 14.53
C THR A 360 19.29 -5.67 15.14
N TYR A 361 18.77 -5.76 16.36
CA TYR A 361 18.19 -4.62 17.07
C TYR A 361 19.10 -4.10 18.19
N ILE A 362 18.87 -2.86 18.60
CA ILE A 362 19.46 -2.25 19.80
C ILE A 362 18.40 -2.26 20.90
N ASN A 363 18.71 -2.84 22.05
CA ASN A 363 17.82 -2.74 23.21
C ASN A 363 17.97 -1.37 23.87
N ILE A 364 16.86 -0.68 24.07
CA ILE A 364 16.78 0.48 24.97
C ILE A 364 15.89 0.14 26.16
N ILE A 365 16.14 0.80 27.29
CA ILE A 365 15.28 0.76 28.47
C ILE A 365 14.76 2.18 28.68
N THR A 366 13.45 2.38 28.59
CA THR A 366 12.87 3.72 28.79
C THR A 366 13.05 4.15 30.26
N PRO A 367 13.40 5.42 30.52
CA PRO A 367 13.61 5.90 31.89
C PRO A 367 12.34 5.80 32.74
N LYS A 368 12.54 5.73 34.06
CA LYS A 368 11.45 5.87 35.03
C LYS A 368 10.84 7.27 34.95
N GLU A 369 9.51 7.34 34.87
CA GLU A 369 8.81 8.64 34.85
C GLU A 369 8.93 9.34 36.22
N SER A 370 9.52 10.54 36.22
CA SER A 370 9.32 11.50 37.31
C SER A 370 7.90 12.08 37.20
N SER A 371 7.24 12.34 38.33
CA SER A 371 5.86 12.86 38.43
C SER A 371 5.65 14.21 37.72
N VAL A 372 5.51 14.19 36.40
CA VAL A 372 5.39 15.38 35.53
C VAL A 372 4.13 15.26 34.69
N GLN A 373 3.43 16.39 34.50
CA GLN A 373 2.18 16.45 33.76
C GLN A 373 2.29 15.87 32.34
N ALA A 374 1.32 15.01 32.00
CA ALA A 374 1.10 14.49 30.65
C ALA A 374 0.81 15.66 29.68
N SER A 375 1.59 15.78 28.60
CA SER A 375 1.22 16.70 27.51
C SER A 375 0.04 16.12 26.75
N LYS A 376 -0.96 16.94 26.40
CA LYS A 376 -2.11 16.54 25.55
C LYS A 376 -1.69 16.11 24.14
N MET A 377 -0.44 16.39 23.76
CA MET A 377 0.14 16.08 22.46
C MET A 377 0.48 14.60 22.27
N TYR A 378 0.72 13.87 23.36
CA TYR A 378 1.19 12.49 23.30
C TYR A 378 0.24 11.56 24.08
N LYS A 379 -0.08 10.41 23.49
CA LYS A 379 -0.86 9.36 24.15
C LYS A 379 0.08 8.23 24.59
N THR A 380 -0.11 7.66 25.77
CA THR A 380 0.60 6.45 26.17
C THR A 380 0.15 5.26 25.30
N VAL A 381 1.12 4.43 24.93
CA VAL A 381 0.92 3.19 24.18
C VAL A 381 -0.07 2.24 24.86
N SER A 382 -0.81 1.45 24.06
CA SER A 382 -1.69 0.38 24.53
C SER A 382 -0.89 -0.91 24.77
N ASP A 383 -1.31 -1.73 25.73
CA ASP A 383 -0.70 -3.04 25.99
C ASP A 383 -1.15 -4.13 24.99
N GLU A 384 -2.21 -3.87 24.19
CA GLU A 384 -2.71 -4.82 23.20
C GLU A 384 -1.80 -4.89 21.97
N PRO A 385 -1.36 -6.09 21.53
CA PRO A 385 -0.56 -6.22 20.32
C PRO A 385 -1.38 -5.83 19.08
N TYR A 386 -0.81 -5.00 18.21
CA TYR A 386 -1.42 -4.65 16.94
C TYR A 386 -1.33 -5.83 15.96
N ILE A 387 -2.48 -6.26 15.44
CA ILE A 387 -2.58 -7.25 14.37
C ILE A 387 -3.39 -6.62 13.23
N PRO A 388 -2.83 -6.52 12.00
CA PRO A 388 -3.56 -5.95 10.89
C PRO A 388 -4.73 -6.84 10.48
N LYS A 389 -5.87 -6.21 10.23
CA LYS A 389 -7.04 -6.90 9.68
C LYS A 389 -6.82 -7.32 8.23
N TYR A 390 -6.15 -6.48 7.44
CA TYR A 390 -5.90 -6.69 6.02
C TYR A 390 -4.40 -6.64 5.73
N ARG A 391 -3.91 -7.52 4.85
CA ARG A 391 -2.54 -7.47 4.31
C ARG A 391 -2.54 -7.55 2.79
N GLN A 392 -1.59 -6.86 2.18
CA GLN A 392 -1.12 -7.17 0.83
C GLN A 392 0.00 -8.21 0.93
N VAL A 393 0.28 -8.93 -0.16
CA VAL A 393 1.32 -9.96 -0.20
C VAL A 393 2.28 -9.62 -1.32
N LEU A 394 3.52 -9.34 -0.94
CA LEU A 394 4.62 -9.17 -1.88
C LEU A 394 5.30 -10.51 -2.12
N PHE A 395 5.54 -10.84 -3.39
CA PHE A 395 6.34 -11.99 -3.78
C PHE A 395 7.79 -11.56 -4.07
N ASP A 396 8.74 -12.45 -3.81
CA ASP A 396 10.12 -12.28 -4.27
C ASP A 396 10.30 -12.72 -5.74
N LYS A 397 11.48 -12.46 -6.30
CA LYS A 397 11.89 -12.89 -7.65
C LYS A 397 11.75 -14.39 -7.93
N ASP A 398 11.74 -15.23 -6.90
CA ASP A 398 11.61 -16.67 -7.03
C ASP A 398 10.15 -17.12 -6.86
N GLY A 399 9.25 -16.15 -6.66
CA GLY A 399 7.83 -16.37 -6.49
C GLY A 399 7.45 -16.92 -5.12
N ASN A 400 8.31 -16.75 -4.11
CA ASN A 400 7.94 -17.02 -2.72
C ASN A 400 7.25 -15.80 -2.14
N ILE A 401 6.27 -16.05 -1.27
CA ILE A 401 5.72 -14.99 -0.43
C ILE A 401 6.88 -14.46 0.42
N LYS A 402 7.12 -13.14 0.38
CA LYS A 402 7.95 -12.48 1.39
C LYS A 402 7.15 -12.55 2.69
N GLU A 403 7.32 -13.65 3.42
CA GLU A 403 6.72 -13.83 4.73
C GLU A 403 7.40 -12.85 5.68
N TYR A 404 6.60 -11.88 6.15
CA TYR A 404 6.94 -10.91 7.18
C TYR A 404 6.74 -11.49 8.57
#